data_AF-A0A3B9MSZ0-F1
#
_entry.id   AF-A0A3B9MSZ0-F1
#
_cell.length_a   1.000
_cell.length_b   1.000
_cell.length_c   1.000
_cell.angle_alpha   90.00
_cell.angle_beta   90.00
_cell.angle_gamma   90.00
#
_symmetry.space_group_name_H-M   'P 1'
#
loop_
_entity.id
_entity.type
_entity.pdbx_description
1 polymer ?
#
loop_
_entity_poly.entity_id
_entity_poly.type
_entity_poly.pdbx_seq_one_letter_code
_entity_poly.pdbx_strand_id
1 'polypeptide(L)'
;LVCRRLPGTDGKAKMSKSLGNCIYLSDDSETVRKKVMSMFTDPNHLKVTDPGNVDGNPVFIYLEAFATDDHFAKFLPGEYANLEELKDHYKRGGLGDVKVKKFLYAVLEDTLTPIRERRAEYEKDLPAVIEILKKGSAVAEAKAAKTLKRVKDAMKINYFEDPDFLASTLDTLSEEIEEPAPEEEAKES
;
A
#
# COMPACT_ATOMS: atom_id res chain seq x y z
N LEU A 1 -13.05 17.16 -1.05
CA LEU A 1 -12.69 15.99 -1.90
C LEU A 1 -11.50 15.30 -1.24
N VAL A 2 -11.71 14.17 -0.56
CA VAL A 2 -10.59 13.42 0.03
C VAL A 2 -9.78 12.82 -1.12
N CYS A 3 -8.60 13.34 -1.39
CA CYS A 3 -7.72 12.80 -2.40
C CYS A 3 -7.32 11.37 -1.98
N ARG A 4 -7.76 10.34 -2.72
CA ARG A 4 -7.41 8.92 -2.45
C ARG A 4 -5.91 8.62 -2.59
N ARG A 5 -5.10 9.56 -3.09
CA ARG A 5 -3.66 9.41 -3.34
C ARG A 5 -2.91 10.62 -2.82
N LEU A 6 -1.79 10.37 -2.15
CA LEU A 6 -0.88 11.45 -1.75
C LEU A 6 -0.08 11.96 -2.97
N PRO A 7 0.02 13.28 -3.16
CA PRO A 7 0.89 13.85 -4.19
C PRO A 7 2.36 13.62 -3.85
N GLY A 8 3.22 13.67 -4.86
CA GLY A 8 4.66 13.64 -4.64
C GLY A 8 5.18 14.95 -4.04
N THR A 9 6.44 14.94 -3.61
CA THR A 9 7.11 16.17 -3.13
C THR A 9 7.26 17.25 -4.21
N ASP A 10 7.06 16.88 -5.48
CA ASP A 10 7.08 17.78 -6.64
C ASP A 10 5.71 18.39 -6.95
N GLY A 11 4.68 18.13 -6.14
CA GLY A 11 3.32 18.63 -6.36
C GLY A 11 2.55 17.89 -7.47
N LYS A 12 3.12 16.84 -8.05
CA LYS A 12 2.41 16.02 -9.06
C LYS A 12 1.41 15.09 -8.41
N ALA A 13 0.42 14.66 -9.19
CA ALA A 13 -0.75 13.89 -8.75
C ALA A 13 -0.45 12.54 -8.07
N LYS A 14 0.79 12.04 -8.11
CA LYS A 14 1.16 10.74 -7.53
C LYS A 14 2.57 10.75 -6.97
N MET A 15 2.69 10.26 -5.73
CA MET A 15 3.95 9.77 -5.18
C MET A 15 4.33 8.41 -5.81
N SER A 16 5.54 8.27 -6.36
CA SER A 16 6.04 7.03 -6.94
C SER A 16 7.55 6.86 -6.79
N LYS A 17 7.99 5.65 -6.42
CA LYS A 17 9.43 5.34 -6.26
C LYS A 17 10.21 5.66 -7.53
N SER A 18 9.64 5.33 -8.69
CA SER A 18 10.24 5.58 -10.01
C SER A 18 10.39 7.05 -10.38
N LEU A 19 9.61 7.95 -9.75
CA LEU A 19 9.65 9.38 -10.00
C LEU A 19 10.59 10.12 -9.04
N GLY A 20 11.14 9.44 -8.04
CA GLY A 20 12.02 10.04 -7.05
C GLY A 20 11.34 11.08 -6.13
N ASN A 21 10.01 11.17 -6.14
CA ASN A 21 9.22 12.17 -5.42
C ASN A 21 8.59 11.63 -4.12
N CYS A 22 9.20 10.59 -3.52
CA CYS A 22 8.70 9.90 -2.33
C CYS A 22 9.40 10.29 -1.05
N ILE A 23 8.63 10.32 0.04
CA ILE A 23 9.12 10.21 1.41
C ILE A 23 8.88 8.76 1.84
N TYR A 24 9.93 8.01 2.15
CA TYR A 24 9.84 6.62 2.58
C TYR A 24 9.60 6.53 4.08
N LEU A 25 8.88 5.50 4.51
CA LEU A 25 8.67 5.20 5.94
C LEU A 25 9.97 4.93 6.70
N SER A 26 11.05 4.64 5.97
CA SER A 26 12.37 4.33 6.52
C SER A 26 13.42 5.39 6.24
N ASP A 27 13.04 6.51 5.64
CA ASP A 27 13.96 7.63 5.52
C ASP A 27 14.30 8.13 6.92
N ASP A 28 15.57 8.44 7.16
CA ASP A 28 16.02 9.08 8.40
C ASP A 28 15.44 10.50 8.52
N SER A 29 15.52 11.03 9.74
CA SER A 29 15.02 12.37 10.10
C SER A 29 15.55 13.48 9.19
N GLU A 30 16.84 13.44 8.85
CA GLU A 30 17.49 14.46 8.02
C GLU A 30 17.01 14.37 6.56
N THR A 31 16.88 13.17 6.03
CA THR A 31 16.36 12.93 4.68
C THR A 31 14.91 13.39 4.56
N VAL A 32 14.05 13.09 5.54
CA VAL A 32 12.66 13.58 5.58
C VAL A 32 12.64 15.10 5.62
N ARG A 33 13.46 15.71 6.49
CA ARG A 33 13.57 17.17 6.58
C ARG A 33 13.94 17.80 5.24
N LYS A 34 14.96 17.28 4.56
CA LYS A 34 15.40 17.77 3.25
C LYS A 34 14.27 17.69 2.22
N LYS A 35 13.58 16.55 2.14
CA LYS A 35 12.46 16.33 1.20
C LYS A 35 11.28 17.27 1.45
N VAL A 36 10.92 17.48 2.72
CA VAL A 36 9.83 18.41 3.09
C VAL A 36 10.21 19.85 2.78
N MET A 37 11.46 20.25 3.05
CA MET A 37 11.91 21.61 2.76
C MET A 37 11.97 21.89 1.25
N SER A 38 12.35 20.90 0.44
CA SER A 38 12.35 20.98 -1.02
C SER A 38 10.97 20.79 -1.66
N MET A 39 9.92 20.58 -0.86
CA MET A 39 8.60 20.29 -1.40
C MET A 39 8.02 21.49 -2.15
N PHE A 40 7.35 21.24 -3.27
CA PHE A 40 6.65 22.27 -4.02
C PHE A 40 5.52 22.89 -3.18
N THR A 41 5.25 24.17 -3.36
CA THR A 41 4.17 24.89 -2.66
C THR A 41 3.29 25.61 -3.67
N ASP A 42 3.48 26.91 -3.84
CA ASP A 42 2.77 27.77 -4.78
C ASP A 42 3.81 28.60 -5.55
N PRO A 43 3.85 28.55 -6.90
CA PRO A 43 4.78 29.35 -7.68
C PRO A 43 4.56 30.87 -7.53
N ASN A 44 3.36 31.29 -7.09
CA ASN A 44 3.00 32.69 -6.94
C ASN A 44 3.30 33.25 -5.53
N HIS A 45 3.61 32.40 -4.56
CA HIS A 45 3.94 32.81 -3.20
C HIS A 45 5.45 33.04 -3.05
N LEU A 46 5.91 34.21 -3.49
CA LEU A 46 7.35 34.53 -3.55
C LEU A 46 7.87 35.18 -2.26
N LYS A 47 7.05 36.01 -1.61
CA LYS A 47 7.38 36.64 -0.33
C LYS A 47 6.40 36.21 0.74
N VAL A 48 6.85 36.22 1.99
CA VAL A 48 6.03 35.90 3.18
C VAL A 48 4.76 36.76 3.26
N THR A 49 4.80 37.99 2.74
CA THR A 49 3.66 38.92 2.76
C THR A 49 2.62 38.64 1.69
N ASP A 50 2.97 37.88 0.65
CA ASP A 50 2.09 37.64 -0.48
C ASP A 50 0.99 36.64 -0.05
N PRO A 51 -0.24 36.74 -0.58
CA PRO A 51 -1.25 35.71 -0.36
C PRO A 51 -0.87 34.43 -1.12
N GLY A 52 -0.97 33.28 -0.45
CA GLY A 52 -0.67 31.98 -1.05
C GLY A 52 -1.90 31.14 -1.37
N ASN A 53 -1.79 30.27 -2.37
CA ASN A 53 -2.83 29.30 -2.69
C ASN A 53 -2.64 27.98 -1.91
N VAL A 54 -3.72 27.55 -1.28
CA VAL A 54 -3.80 26.27 -0.57
C VAL A 54 -4.26 25.14 -1.51
N ASP A 55 -5.08 25.47 -2.51
CA ASP A 55 -5.65 24.49 -3.42
C ASP A 55 -4.58 23.92 -4.35
N GLY A 56 -4.34 22.61 -4.24
CA GLY A 56 -3.29 21.92 -4.98
C GLY A 56 -1.89 22.04 -4.38
N ASN A 57 -1.72 22.72 -3.25
CA ASN A 57 -0.44 22.81 -2.56
C ASN A 57 -0.17 21.50 -1.79
N PRO A 58 0.87 20.73 -2.16
CA PRO A 58 1.12 19.43 -1.55
C PRO A 58 1.45 19.55 -0.06
N VAL A 59 1.96 20.68 0.43
CA VAL A 59 2.22 20.88 1.88
C VAL A 59 0.92 20.82 2.67
N PHE A 60 -0.10 21.54 2.22
CA PHE A 60 -1.41 21.52 2.89
C PHE A 60 -2.14 20.19 2.69
N ILE A 61 -1.99 19.52 1.54
CA ILE A 61 -2.54 18.18 1.34
C ILE A 61 -1.94 17.17 2.33
N TYR A 62 -0.64 17.27 2.62
CA TYR A 62 -0.01 16.40 3.63
C TYR A 62 -0.45 16.76 5.04
N LEU A 63 -0.57 18.06 5.36
CA LEU A 63 -1.09 18.48 6.65
C LEU A 63 -2.54 18.00 6.86
N GLU A 64 -3.40 18.03 5.84
CA GLU A 64 -4.75 17.45 5.91
C GLU A 64 -4.75 15.95 6.18
N ALA A 65 -3.74 15.23 5.69
CA ALA A 65 -3.66 13.77 5.82
C ALA A 65 -3.04 13.31 7.14
N PHE A 66 -2.08 14.07 7.69
CA PHE A 66 -1.27 13.64 8.84
C PHE A 66 -1.42 14.52 10.09
N ALA A 67 -1.77 15.80 9.93
CA ALA A 67 -1.92 16.68 11.09
C ALA A 67 -3.24 16.39 11.83
N THR A 68 -3.19 16.54 13.15
CA THR A 68 -4.31 16.37 14.07
C THR A 68 -4.31 17.56 15.01
N ASP A 69 -5.41 17.83 15.69
CA ASP A 69 -5.49 18.96 16.64
C ASP A 69 -4.43 18.88 17.74
N ASP A 70 -4.07 17.66 18.17
CA ASP A 70 -2.98 17.41 19.12
C ASP A 70 -1.62 17.90 18.58
N HIS A 71 -1.37 17.76 17.28
CA HIS A 71 -0.14 18.27 16.66
C HIS A 71 -0.08 19.80 16.68
N PHE A 72 -1.22 20.48 16.50
CA PHE A 72 -1.29 21.95 16.61
C PHE A 72 -1.00 22.39 18.04
N ALA A 73 -1.60 21.74 19.04
CA ALA A 73 -1.33 22.01 20.45
C ALA A 73 0.14 21.76 20.83
N LYS A 74 0.77 20.72 20.26
CA LYS A 74 2.15 20.32 20.57
C LYS A 74 3.21 21.20 19.90
N PHE A 75 3.04 21.52 18.63
CA PHE A 75 4.08 22.19 17.83
C PHE A 75 3.81 23.66 17.52
N LEU A 76 2.56 24.13 17.64
CA LEU A 76 2.16 25.52 17.43
C LEU A 76 1.26 26.04 18.58
N PRO A 77 1.70 25.89 19.85
CA PRO A 77 0.87 26.25 21.00
C PRO A 77 0.54 27.75 21.01
N GLY A 78 -0.76 28.06 21.06
CA GLY A 78 -1.25 29.44 21.13
C GLY A 78 -1.13 30.24 19.83
N GLU A 79 -0.64 29.63 18.74
CA GLU A 79 -0.59 30.28 17.43
C GLU A 79 -1.77 29.90 16.54
N TYR A 80 -2.08 28.59 16.48
CA TYR A 80 -3.19 28.06 15.69
C TYR A 80 -3.85 26.90 16.44
N ALA A 81 -5.17 26.87 16.46
CA ALA A 81 -5.94 25.79 17.05
C ALA A 81 -6.10 24.60 16.11
N ASN A 82 -6.16 24.84 14.80
CA ASN A 82 -6.44 23.82 13.80
C ASN A 82 -5.86 24.18 12.42
N LEU A 83 -6.06 23.27 11.45
CA LEU A 83 -5.57 23.43 10.09
C LEU A 83 -6.30 24.53 9.31
N GLU A 84 -7.57 24.81 9.61
CA GLU A 84 -8.35 25.84 8.91
C GLU A 84 -7.76 27.24 9.18
N GLU A 85 -7.44 27.55 10.43
CA GLU A 85 -6.80 28.83 10.79
C GLU A 85 -5.45 29.02 10.09
N LEU A 86 -4.67 27.95 9.99
CA LEU A 86 -3.38 27.97 9.28
C LEU A 86 -3.57 28.26 7.78
N LYS A 87 -4.58 27.64 7.16
CA LYS A 87 -4.92 27.85 5.74
C LYS A 87 -5.42 29.27 5.50
N ASP A 88 -6.25 29.80 6.38
CA ASP A 88 -6.80 31.14 6.26
C ASP A 88 -5.71 32.21 6.39
N HIS A 89 -4.74 32.00 7.30
CA HIS A 89 -3.57 32.87 7.38
C HIS A 89 -2.70 32.78 6.12
N TYR A 90 -2.49 31.58 5.57
CA TYR A 90 -1.73 31.42 4.33
C TYR A 90 -2.42 32.13 3.14
N LYS A 91 -3.75 32.03 3.03
CA LYS A 91 -4.55 32.72 2.00
C LYS A 91 -4.54 34.23 2.16
N ARG A 92 -4.54 34.73 3.39
CA ARG A 92 -4.44 36.16 3.70
C ARG A 92 -3.06 36.75 3.36
N GLY A 93 -2.02 35.93 3.43
CA GLY A 93 -0.62 36.37 3.39
C GLY A 93 -0.09 36.76 4.77
N GLY A 94 1.24 36.78 4.90
CA GLY A 94 1.95 36.97 6.17
C GLY A 94 2.54 35.69 6.77
N LEU A 95 2.29 34.54 6.14
CA LEU A 95 2.75 33.22 6.59
C LEU A 95 3.72 32.59 5.58
N GLY A 96 4.99 32.48 5.95
CA GLY A 96 6.02 31.94 5.05
C GLY A 96 6.00 30.42 4.92
N ASP A 97 6.30 29.91 3.72
CA ASP A 97 6.39 28.48 3.41
C ASP A 97 7.31 27.71 4.36
N VAL A 98 8.41 28.34 4.77
CA VAL A 98 9.39 27.71 5.68
C VAL A 98 8.74 27.36 7.02
N LYS A 99 7.82 28.20 7.53
CA LYS A 99 7.12 27.93 8.79
C LYS A 99 6.17 26.75 8.64
N VAL A 100 5.38 26.74 7.57
CA VAL A 100 4.43 25.65 7.26
C VAL A 100 5.18 24.33 7.03
N LYS A 101 6.30 24.36 6.28
CA LYS A 101 7.15 23.18 6.03
C LYS A 101 7.82 22.66 7.29
N LYS A 102 8.25 23.54 8.21
CA LYS A 102 8.78 23.13 9.52
C LYS A 102 7.73 22.42 10.36
N PHE A 103 6.49 22.93 10.35
CA PHE A 103 5.38 22.28 11.03
C PHE A 103 5.06 20.92 10.42
N LEU A 104 4.97 20.84 9.09
CA LEU A 104 4.77 19.55 8.40
C LEU A 104 5.88 18.54 8.71
N TYR A 105 7.13 18.98 8.75
CA TYR A 105 8.25 18.13 9.15
C TYR A 105 8.07 17.58 10.57
N ALA A 106 7.66 18.41 11.54
CA ALA A 106 7.44 17.97 12.91
C ALA A 106 6.31 16.93 13.01
N VAL A 107 5.21 17.14 12.29
CA VAL A 107 4.08 16.19 12.19
C VAL A 107 4.54 14.86 11.57
N LEU A 108 5.29 14.92 10.47
CA LEU A 108 5.82 13.71 9.82
C LEU A 108 6.83 12.99 10.71
N GLU A 109 7.65 13.71 11.47
CA GLU A 109 8.61 13.09 12.37
C GLU A 109 7.94 12.40 13.55
N ASP A 110 6.89 12.99 14.12
CA ASP A 110 6.12 12.38 15.22
C ASP A 110 5.41 11.09 14.77
N THR A 111 4.97 11.06 13.51
CA THR A 111 4.33 9.87 12.91
C THR A 111 5.33 8.81 12.44
N LEU A 112 6.49 9.21 11.90
CA LEU A 112 7.49 8.27 11.37
C LEU A 112 8.39 7.68 12.46
N THR A 113 8.70 8.41 13.52
CA THR A 113 9.56 7.93 14.62
C THR A 113 9.14 6.57 15.18
N PRO A 114 7.88 6.34 15.62
CA PRO A 114 7.47 5.04 16.17
C PRO A 114 7.50 3.93 15.10
N ILE A 115 7.34 4.26 13.81
CA ILE A 115 7.45 3.29 12.72
C ILE A 115 8.91 2.87 12.53
N ARG A 116 9.85 3.83 12.57
CA ARG A 116 11.29 3.56 12.46
C ARG A 116 11.80 2.73 13.65
N GLU A 117 11.33 3.03 14.86
CA GLU A 117 11.67 2.27 16.07
C GLU A 117 11.23 0.81 15.96
N ARG A 118 9.95 0.58 15.63
CA ARG A 118 9.44 -0.79 15.41
C ARG A 118 10.19 -1.50 14.30
N ARG A 119 10.51 -0.80 13.20
CA ARG A 119 11.30 -1.38 12.12
C ARG A 119 12.69 -1.81 12.61
N ALA A 120 13.36 -0.97 13.40
CA ALA A 120 14.68 -1.29 13.96
C ALA A 120 14.62 -2.48 14.94
N GLU A 121 13.51 -2.67 15.65
CA GLU A 121 13.27 -3.87 16.46
C GLU A 121 13.16 -5.13 15.60
N TYR A 122 12.37 -5.08 14.52
CA TYR A 122 12.25 -6.21 13.58
C TYR A 122 13.54 -6.51 12.81
N GLU A 123 14.37 -5.50 12.52
CA GLU A 123 15.67 -5.69 11.87
C GLU A 123 16.65 -6.48 12.75
N LYS A 124 16.48 -6.47 14.08
CA LYS A 124 17.29 -7.28 15.01
C LYS A 124 16.92 -8.76 14.99
N ASP A 125 15.69 -9.11 14.60
CA ASP A 125 15.19 -10.49 14.55
C ASP A 125 14.50 -10.79 13.21
N LEU A 126 15.31 -10.84 12.15
CA LEU A 126 14.87 -11.24 10.81
C LEU A 126 14.22 -12.64 10.78
N PRO A 127 14.70 -13.66 11.51
CA PRO A 127 14.02 -14.96 11.59
C PRO A 127 12.56 -14.85 12.05
N ALA A 128 12.26 -14.04 13.08
CA ALA A 128 10.88 -13.85 13.53
C ALA A 128 9.99 -13.21 12.44
N VAL A 129 10.53 -12.27 11.65
CA VAL A 129 9.80 -11.68 10.51
C VAL A 129 9.44 -12.75 9.47
N ILE A 130 10.36 -13.65 9.16
CA ILE A 130 10.12 -14.76 8.22
C ILE A 130 9.04 -15.70 8.77
N GLU A 131 9.07 -16.01 10.06
CA GLU A 131 8.05 -16.86 10.70
C GLU A 131 6.66 -16.21 10.68
N ILE A 132 6.56 -14.89 10.86
CA ILE A 132 5.30 -14.15 10.68
C ILE A 132 4.77 -14.33 9.25
N LEU A 133 5.64 -14.20 8.24
CA LEU A 133 5.26 -14.38 6.83
C LEU A 133 4.79 -15.83 6.57
N LYS A 134 5.52 -16.83 7.06
CA LYS A 134 5.13 -18.25 6.90
C LYS A 134 3.77 -18.55 7.51
N LYS A 135 3.52 -18.07 8.74
CA LYS A 135 2.22 -18.24 9.42
C LYS A 135 1.09 -17.57 8.63
N GLY A 136 1.31 -16.36 8.13
CA GLY A 136 0.36 -15.66 7.27
C GLY A 136 0.05 -16.44 5.98
N SER A 137 1.08 -16.98 5.33
CA SER A 137 0.93 -17.81 4.12
C SER A 137 0.13 -19.08 4.40
N ALA A 138 0.40 -19.78 5.50
CA ALA A 138 -0.34 -21.00 5.85
C ALA A 138 -1.84 -20.73 6.09
N VAL A 139 -2.19 -19.62 6.74
CA VAL A 139 -3.59 -19.20 6.94
C VAL A 139 -4.26 -18.86 5.61
N ALA A 140 -3.57 -18.12 4.74
CA ALA A 140 -4.08 -17.77 3.43
C ALA A 140 -4.27 -19.01 2.54
N GLU A 141 -3.30 -19.92 2.55
CA GLU A 141 -3.34 -21.19 1.83
C GLU A 141 -4.52 -22.06 2.27
N ALA A 142 -4.75 -22.21 3.58
CA ALA A 142 -5.89 -22.97 4.09
C ALA A 142 -7.24 -22.40 3.60
N LYS A 143 -7.35 -21.06 3.53
CA LYS A 143 -8.54 -20.38 2.99
C LYS A 143 -8.66 -20.54 1.46
N ALA A 144 -7.54 -20.45 0.75
CA ALA A 144 -7.47 -20.66 -0.69
C ALA A 144 -7.83 -22.10 -1.06
N ALA A 145 -7.33 -23.09 -0.33
CA ALA A 145 -7.62 -24.52 -0.52
C ALA A 145 -9.13 -24.81 -0.40
N LYS A 146 -9.80 -24.24 0.62
CA LYS A 146 -11.27 -24.35 0.75
C LYS A 146 -12.01 -23.73 -0.43
N THR A 147 -11.51 -22.61 -0.95
CA THR A 147 -12.10 -21.92 -2.11
C THR A 147 -11.88 -22.73 -3.38
N LEU A 148 -10.66 -23.24 -3.59
CA LEU A 148 -10.31 -24.11 -4.72
C LEU A 148 -11.11 -25.41 -4.71
N LYS A 149 -11.34 -26.02 -3.54
CA LYS A 149 -12.20 -27.19 -3.42
C LYS A 149 -13.60 -26.91 -4.00
N ARG A 150 -14.25 -25.84 -3.53
CA ARG A 150 -15.57 -25.43 -4.04
C ARG A 150 -15.59 -25.18 -5.56
N VAL A 151 -14.52 -24.58 -6.08
CA VAL A 151 -14.38 -24.35 -7.53
C VAL A 151 -14.25 -25.67 -8.27
N LYS A 152 -13.41 -26.59 -7.79
CA LYS A 152 -13.22 -27.92 -8.39
C LYS A 152 -14.51 -28.74 -8.38
N ASP A 153 -15.26 -28.70 -7.28
CA ASP A 153 -16.55 -29.38 -7.13
C ASP A 153 -17.59 -28.81 -8.12
N ALA A 154 -17.66 -27.48 -8.26
CA ALA A 154 -18.59 -26.82 -9.18
C ALA A 154 -18.23 -27.06 -10.65
N MET A 155 -16.94 -27.13 -10.98
CA MET A 155 -16.43 -27.38 -12.32
C MET A 155 -16.35 -28.87 -12.66
N LYS A 156 -16.70 -29.77 -11.73
CA LYS A 156 -16.62 -31.24 -11.91
C LYS A 156 -15.20 -31.73 -12.28
N ILE A 157 -14.19 -31.06 -11.76
CA ILE A 157 -12.77 -31.45 -11.90
C ILE A 157 -12.21 -32.01 -10.58
N ASN A 158 -13.10 -32.48 -9.72
CA ASN A 158 -12.85 -33.20 -8.47
C ASN A 158 -12.73 -34.71 -8.74
N TYR A 159 -11.95 -35.08 -9.76
CA TYR A 159 -11.87 -36.44 -10.33
C TYR A 159 -11.64 -37.57 -9.32
N PHE A 160 -10.94 -37.28 -8.23
CA PHE A 160 -10.59 -38.27 -7.20
C PHE A 160 -11.51 -38.23 -5.97
N GLU A 161 -12.41 -37.27 -5.90
CA GLU A 161 -13.37 -37.10 -4.79
C GLU A 161 -14.81 -37.39 -5.23
N ASP A 162 -15.06 -37.54 -6.53
CA ASP A 162 -16.36 -37.90 -7.09
C ASP A 162 -16.42 -39.43 -7.35
N PRO A 163 -17.11 -40.22 -6.49
CA PRO A 163 -17.17 -41.67 -6.64
C PRO A 163 -17.92 -42.10 -7.91
N ASP A 164 -18.86 -41.29 -8.40
CA ASP A 164 -19.62 -41.59 -9.62
C ASP A 164 -18.73 -41.42 -10.86
N PHE A 165 -17.88 -40.38 -10.87
CA PHE A 165 -16.88 -40.20 -11.92
C PHE A 165 -15.89 -41.37 -11.94
N LEU A 166 -15.30 -41.72 -10.79
CA LEU A 166 -14.34 -42.83 -10.71
C LEU A 166 -14.96 -44.16 -11.15
N ALA A 167 -16.18 -44.46 -10.71
CA ALA A 167 -16.89 -45.66 -11.12
C ALA A 167 -17.12 -45.70 -12.63
N SER A 168 -17.62 -44.60 -13.22
CA SER A 168 -17.85 -44.53 -14.67
C SER A 168 -16.56 -44.64 -15.50
N THR A 169 -15.45 -44.11 -14.98
CA THR A 169 -14.14 -44.18 -15.65
C THR A 169 -13.53 -45.58 -15.55
N LEU A 170 -13.72 -46.26 -14.41
CA LEU A 170 -13.29 -47.66 -14.24
C LEU A 170 -14.10 -48.60 -15.14
N ASP A 171 -15.41 -48.39 -15.26
CA ASP A 171 -16.30 -49.20 -16.10
C ASP A 171 -15.91 -49.10 -17.58
N THR A 172 -15.70 -47.87 -18.08
CA THR A 172 -15.22 -47.64 -19.46
C THR A 172 -13.85 -48.24 -19.72
N LEU A 173 -12.92 -48.14 -18.76
CA LEU A 173 -11.60 -48.76 -18.90
C LEU A 173 -11.65 -50.30 -18.84
N SER A 174 -12.59 -50.89 -18.09
CA SER A 174 -12.78 -52.35 -18.11
C SER A 174 -13.41 -52.84 -19.41
N GLU A 175 -14.34 -52.08 -19.99
CA GLU A 175 -14.92 -52.39 -21.31
C GLU A 175 -13.85 -52.35 -22.42
N GLU A 176 -12.92 -51.39 -22.37
CA GLU A 176 -11.79 -51.31 -23.33
C GLU A 176 -10.76 -52.46 -23.20
N ILE A 177 -10.67 -53.12 -22.03
CA ILE A 177 -9.76 -54.26 -21.80
C ILE A 177 -10.40 -55.59 -22.25
N GLU A 178 -11.74 -55.68 -22.26
CA GLU A 178 -12.47 -56.87 -22.71
C GLU A 178 -12.74 -56.91 -24.22
N GLU A 179 -12.49 -55.84 -24.97
CA GLU A 179 -12.48 -55.92 -26.45
C GLU A 179 -11.26 -56.73 -26.92
N PRO A 180 -11.44 -57.90 -27.58
CA PRO A 180 -10.33 -58.68 -28.08
C PRO A 180 -9.60 -57.85 -29.15
N ALA A 181 -8.26 -57.75 -29.01
CA ALA A 181 -7.42 -57.20 -30.07
C ALA A 181 -7.79 -57.88 -31.41
N PRO A 182 -8.03 -57.11 -32.49
CA PRO A 182 -8.50 -57.68 -33.74
C PRO A 182 -7.50 -58.74 -34.20
N GLU A 183 -7.98 -59.97 -34.41
CA GLU A 183 -7.18 -61.07 -34.95
C GLU A 183 -6.54 -60.60 -36.28
N GLU A 184 -5.21 -60.51 -36.28
CA GLU A 184 -4.44 -60.29 -37.50
C GLU A 184 -4.67 -61.50 -38.40
N GLU A 185 -5.58 -61.37 -39.39
CA GLU A 185 -5.75 -62.36 -40.46
C GLU A 185 -4.41 -62.52 -41.19
N ALA A 186 -3.67 -63.56 -40.82
CA ALA A 186 -2.60 -64.12 -41.63
C ALA A 186 -3.18 -64.56 -42.97
N LYS A 187 -3.01 -63.75 -44.02
CA LYS A 187 -3.21 -64.16 -45.41
C LYS A 187 -1.85 -64.49 -46.01
N GLU A 188 -1.59 -65.79 -45.98
CA GLU A 188 -0.65 -66.53 -46.82
C GLU A 188 -1.11 -66.45 -48.29
N SER A 189 -0.30 -65.82 -49.16
CA SER A 189 -0.15 -66.13 -50.60
C SER A 189 0.98 -65.32 -51.22
#